data_AF-A0A7Y8HLC4-F1
#
_entry.id   AF-A0A7Y8HLC4-F1
#
_cell.length_a   1.000
_cell.length_b   1.000
_cell.length_c   1.000
_cell.angle_alpha   90.00
_cell.angle_beta   90.00
_cell.angle_gamma   90.00
#
_symmetry.space_group_name_H-M   'P 1'
#
loop_
_entity.id
_entity.type
_entity.pdbx_description
1 polymer ?
#
loop_
_entity_poly.entity_id
_entity_poly.type
_entity_poly.pdbx_seq_one_letter_code
_entity_poly.pdbx_strand_id
1 'polypeptide(L)' 'MSEVNSLDFEKKIEKAKELLEKLMSPDITLENSVKFYESGIKELNEASKMLEQAKLRYEEIKKEGLI' A
#
# COMPACT_ATOMS: atom_id res chain seq x y z
N MET A 1 17.58 -9.87 8.73
CA MET A 1 16.12 -9.67 8.90
C MET A 1 15.67 -8.66 7.84
N SER A 2 15.41 -9.11 6.61
CA SER A 2 15.23 -8.21 5.45
C SER A 2 13.98 -8.54 4.62
N GLU A 3 13.37 -9.70 4.82
CA GLU A 3 12.27 -10.20 3.99
C GLU A 3 10.86 -9.84 4.52
N VAL A 4 10.75 -9.34 5.76
CA VAL A 4 9.45 -9.07 6.39
C VAL A 4 8.75 -7.83 5.82
N ASN A 5 9.50 -6.87 5.25
CA ASN A 5 8.94 -5.58 4.79
C ASN A 5 8.39 -5.59 3.36
N SER A 6 8.98 -6.35 2.44
CA SER A 6 8.51 -6.44 1.05
C SER A 6 7.20 -7.21 0.96
N LEU A 7 7.07 -8.27 1.75
CA LEU A 7 5.85 -9.08 1.84
C LEU A 7 4.66 -8.27 2.38
N ASP A 8 4.91 -7.30 3.28
CA ASP A 8 3.87 -6.44 3.82
C ASP A 8 3.39 -5.41 2.78
N PHE A 9 4.31 -4.86 1.97
CA PHE A 9 3.96 -3.97 0.86
C PHE A 9 3.09 -4.67 -0.19
N GLU A 10 3.50 -5.86 -0.64
CA GLU A 10 2.72 -6.61 -1.62
C GLU A 10 1.32 -6.97 -1.08
N LYS A 11 1.22 -7.40 0.18
CA LYS A 11 -0.07 -7.68 0.84
C LYS A 11 -0.96 -6.44 0.90
N LYS A 12 -0.41 -5.24 1.13
CA LYS A 12 -1.17 -3.99 1.15
C LYS A 12 -1.71 -3.62 -0.22
N ILE A 13 -0.89 -3.78 -1.26
CA ILE A 13 -1.32 -3.57 -2.65
C ILE A 13 -2.39 -4.57 -3.07
N GLU A 14 -2.23 -5.84 -2.69
CA GLU A 14 -3.20 -6.89 -2.98
C GLU A 14 -4.54 -6.65 -2.27
N LYS A 15 -4.52 -6.30 -0.98
CA LYS A 15 -5.71 -5.87 -0.24
C LYS A 15 -6.40 -4.66 -0.88
N ALA A 16 -5.63 -3.66 -1.29
CA ALA A 16 -6.19 -2.49 -1.96
C ALA A 16 -6.90 -2.88 -3.26
N LYS A 17 -6.31 -3.77 -4.07
CA LYS A 17 -6.95 -4.31 -5.27
C LYS A 17 -8.24 -5.06 -4.94
N GLU A 18 -8.22 -5.98 -3.98
CA GLU A 18 -9.42 -6.73 -3.58
C GLU A 18 -10.56 -5.81 -3.11
N LEU A 19 -10.23 -4.74 -2.37
CA LEU A 19 -11.22 -3.76 -1.91
C LEU A 19 -11.80 -2.96 -3.06
N LEU A 20 -10.98 -2.56 -4.03
CA LEU A 20 -11.43 -1.86 -5.24
C LEU A 20 -12.28 -2.77 -6.14
N GLU A 21 -11.94 -4.05 -6.26
CA GLU A 21 -12.76 -5.03 -7.01
C GLU A 21 -14.14 -5.22 -6.37
N LYS A 22 -14.22 -5.22 -5.04
CA LYS A 22 -15.51 -5.25 -4.32
C LYS A 22 -16.38 -4.03 -4.60
N LEU A 23 -15.80 -2.86 -4.89
CA LEU A 23 -16.55 -1.68 -5.33
C LEU A 23 -17.22 -1.86 -6.69
N MET A 24 -16.68 -2.73 -7.53
CA MET A 24 -17.25 -3.03 -8.85
C MET A 24 -18.35 -4.10 -8.78
N SER A 25 -18.58 -4.71 -7.61
CA SER A 25 -19.65 -5.71 -7.46
C SER A 25 -21.02 -5.04 -7.49
N PRO A 26 -21.96 -5.54 -8.30
CA PRO A 26 -23.29 -4.94 -8.45
C PRO A 26 -24.16 -5.02 -7.18
N ASP A 27 -23.82 -5.89 -6.23
CA ASP A 27 -24.57 -6.11 -4.98
C ASP A 27 -24.07 -5.24 -3.80
N ILE A 28 -23.17 -4.28 -4.04
CA ILE A 28 -22.61 -3.45 -2.98
C ILE A 28 -23.59 -2.34 -2.56
N THR A 29 -23.81 -2.21 -1.25
CA THR A 29 -24.58 -1.09 -0.69
C THR A 29 -23.73 0.18 -0.65
N LEU A 30 -24.35 1.36 -0.80
CA LEU A 30 -23.64 2.65 -0.79
C LEU A 30 -22.74 2.83 0.45
N GLU A 31 -23.22 2.39 1.62
CA GLU A 31 -22.44 2.42 2.86
C GLU A 31 -21.17 1.56 2.77
N ASN A 32 -21.28 0.35 2.22
CA ASN A 32 -20.14 -0.54 2.03
C ASN A 32 -19.20 0.00 0.95
N SER A 33 -19.72 0.67 -0.08
CA SER A 33 -18.90 1.33 -1.11
C SER A 33 -18.01 2.41 -0.53
N VAL A 34 -18.54 3.26 0.36
CA VAL A 34 -17.74 4.30 1.02
C VAL A 34 -16.68 3.66 1.92
N LYS A 35 -17.07 2.65 2.73
CA LYS A 35 -16.14 1.94 3.62
C LYS A 35 -14.99 1.25 2.88
N PHE A 36 -15.28 0.53 1.79
CA PHE A 36 -14.24 -0.15 1.01
C PHE A 36 -13.35 0.83 0.25
N TYR A 37 -13.91 1.94 -0.24
CA TYR A 37 -13.12 3.00 -0.85
C TYR A 37 -12.14 3.63 0.15
N GLU A 38 -12.62 4.06 1.33
CA GLU A 38 -11.76 4.61 2.38
C GLU A 38 -10.68 3.61 2.81
N SER A 39 -11.05 2.34 2.97
CA SER A 39 -10.11 1.28 3.35
C SER A 39 -9.05 1.04 2.27
N GLY A 40 -9.46 0.99 0.99
CA GLY A 40 -8.55 0.80 -0.13
C GLY A 40 -7.57 1.96 -0.30
N ILE A 41 -8.06 3.20 -0.18
CA ILE A 41 -7.23 4.41 -0.19
C ILE A 41 -6.25 4.42 0.97
N LYS A 42 -6.66 3.96 2.16
CA LYS A 42 -5.77 3.86 3.33
C LYS A 42 -4.63 2.87 3.09
N GLU A 43 -4.91 1.68 2.59
CA GLU A 43 -3.88 0.67 2.28
C GLU A 43 -2.91 1.18 1.20
N LEU A 44 -3.41 1.86 0.16
CA LEU A 44 -2.57 2.50 -0.87
C LEU A 44 -1.66 3.60 -0.31
N ASN A 45 -2.17 4.41 0.62
CA ASN A 45 -1.38 5.45 1.28
C ASN A 45 -0.27 4.86 2.15
N GLU A 46 -0.55 3.78 2.88
CA GLU A 46 0.45 3.08 3.68
C GLU A 46 1.53 2.45 2.79
N ALA A 47 1.14 1.81 1.69
CA ALA A 47 2.08 1.29 0.71
C ALA A 47 2.97 2.41 0.11
N SER A 48 2.37 3.56 -0.23
CA SER A 48 3.11 4.72 -0.75
C SER A 48 4.14 5.25 0.24
N LYS A 49 3.80 5.33 1.54
CA LYS A 49 4.74 5.73 2.59
C LYS A 49 5.91 4.76 2.71
N MET A 50 5.68 3.46 2.57
CA MET A 50 6.76 2.45 2.59
C MET A 50 7.74 2.68 1.43
N LEU A 51 7.24 2.97 0.22
CA LEU A 51 8.08 3.31 -0.93
C LEU A 51 8.88 4.59 -0.71
N GLU A 52 8.26 5.62 -0.14
CA GLU A 52 8.91 6.89 0.13
C GLU A 52 10.03 6.75 1.17
N GLN A 53 9.80 5.96 2.23
CA GLN A 53 10.83 5.61 3.21
C GLN A 53 11.96 4.79 2.58
N ALA A 54 11.65 3.84 1.70
CA ALA A 54 12.67 3.08 0.99
C ALA A 54 13.53 3.96 0.08
N LYS A 55 12.92 4.93 -0.63
CA LYS A 55 13.64 5.93 -1.43
C LYS A 55 14.51 6.83 -0.56
N LEU A 56 14.00 7.32 0.56
CA LEU A 56 14.78 8.13 1.52
C LEU A 56 16.00 7.36 2.02
N ARG A 57 15.81 6.12 2.48
CA ARG A 57 16.92 5.23 2.90
C ARG A 57 17.94 5.04 1.78
N TYR A 58 17.49 4.82 0.55
CA TYR A 58 18.38 4.67 -0.60
C TYR A 58 19.22 5.94 -0.84
N GLU A 59 18.58 7.11 -0.85
CA GLU A 59 19.27 8.39 -1.02
C GLU A 59 20.23 8.69 0.14
N GLU A 60 19.90 8.32 1.39
CA GLU A 60 20.79 8.42 2.54
C GLU A 60 22.05 7.56 2.37
N ILE A 61 21.88 6.27 2.02
CA ILE A 61 23.01 5.35 1.82
C ILE A 61 23.89 5.82 0.65
N LYS A 62 23.28 6.30 -0.44
CA LYS A 62 23.98 6.89 -1.59
C LYS A 62 24.75 8.15 -1.21
N LYS A 63 24.17 9.02 -0.37
CA LYS A 63 24.82 10.24 0.13
C LYS A 63 25.97 9.95 1.09
N GLU A 64 25.86 8.88 1.88
CA GLU A 64 26.93 8.36 2.74
C GLU A 64 28.04 7.62 1.97
N GLY A 65 27.90 7.44 0.65
CA GLY A 65 28.92 6.83 -0.21
C GLY A 65 29.11 5.32 0.03
N LEU A 66 28.09 4.66 0.59
CA LEU A 66 28.11 3.22 0.91
C LEU A 66 27.69 2.34 -0.28
N ILE A 67 27.29 2.94 -1.40
CA ILE A 67 26.97 2.33 -2.71
C ILE A 67 27.16 3.34 -3.84
#